data_AF-A0A6M0AHB1-F1
#
_entry.id   AF-A0A6M0AHB1-F1
#
_cell.length_a   1.000
_cell.length_b   1.000
_cell.length_c   1.000
_cell.angle_alpha   90.00
_cell.angle_beta   90.00
_cell.angle_gamma   90.00
#
_symmetry.space_group_name_H-M   'P 1'
#
loop_
_entity.id
_entity.type
_entity.pdbx_description
1 polymer ?
#
loop_
_entity_poly.entity_id
_entity_poly.type
_entity_poly.pdbx_seq_one_letter_code
_entity_poly.pdbx_strand_id
1 'polypeptide(L)'
;MTLNSQLGLAAQSSKIIAEADLSLGSDNTHPFSNSVLQFGQTYDSNRIPREETRSDNIVPGSVAKIKVIGVGGGGGNAVNRMIASDVSGVEFWSINTDAQALAQSAAPQRLQMGQKLTRGLGAGGNPAIGQKAAEESREEIAQALEDTDLVFITAGMGGGTGTGAAPIVAEVAKEMGALTVGVVTRP
;
A
#
# COMPACT_ATOMS: atom_id res chain seq x y z
N MET A 1 43.78 -29.90 21.67
CA MET A 1 44.58 -30.96 21.02
C MET A 1 43.83 -31.37 19.76
N THR A 2 44.48 -31.19 18.59
CA THR A 2 44.30 -31.91 17.30
C THR A 2 42.90 -31.99 16.67
N LEU A 3 42.65 -31.80 15.38
CA LEU A 3 43.49 -31.66 14.17
C LEU A 3 42.57 -31.23 13.01
N ASN A 4 43.14 -30.48 12.06
CA ASN A 4 42.62 -30.19 10.73
C ASN A 4 42.24 -31.45 9.94
N SER A 5 41.27 -31.31 9.02
CA SER A 5 41.35 -31.98 7.72
C SER A 5 40.85 -31.04 6.61
N GLN A 6 41.78 -30.62 5.76
CA GLN A 6 41.56 -30.07 4.43
C GLN A 6 41.51 -31.22 3.43
N LEU A 7 40.59 -31.14 2.46
CA LEU A 7 40.63 -31.69 1.09
C LEU A 7 39.32 -31.19 0.45
N GLY A 8 39.24 -30.26 -0.50
CA GLY A 8 40.12 -29.97 -1.62
C GLY A 8 39.54 -30.65 -2.87
N LEU A 9 38.90 -29.89 -3.78
CA LEU A 9 39.06 -30.03 -5.24
C LEU A 9 38.38 -28.87 -5.97
N ALA A 10 39.18 -28.10 -6.69
CA ALA A 10 38.78 -27.19 -7.76
C ALA A 10 38.97 -27.92 -9.10
N ALA A 11 38.12 -27.63 -10.10
CA ALA A 11 38.41 -27.88 -11.51
C ALA A 11 37.71 -26.85 -12.41
N GLN A 12 38.45 -26.35 -13.40
CA GLN A 12 38.21 -25.19 -14.26
C GLN A 12 37.54 -25.53 -15.61
N SER A 13 37.20 -24.43 -16.36
CA SER A 13 37.19 -24.27 -17.84
C SER A 13 35.96 -24.80 -18.61
N SER A 14 35.42 -24.17 -19.68
CA SER A 14 35.83 -23.03 -20.52
C SER A 14 34.77 -22.68 -21.61
N LYS A 15 34.65 -21.38 -21.95
CA LYS A 15 34.45 -20.68 -23.26
C LYS A 15 33.30 -20.97 -24.29
N ILE A 16 32.56 -19.88 -24.58
CA ILE A 16 32.26 -19.15 -25.88
C ILE A 16 31.27 -19.75 -26.93
N ILE A 17 30.48 -18.81 -27.52
CA ILE A 17 29.93 -18.64 -28.91
C ILE A 17 28.39 -18.45 -28.87
N ALA A 18 27.69 -17.60 -29.62
CA ALA A 18 27.83 -16.31 -30.34
C ALA A 18 26.43 -16.00 -30.93
N GLU A 19 26.24 -14.79 -31.41
CA GLU A 19 25.02 -14.17 -31.95
C GLU A 19 24.38 -14.88 -33.16
N ALA A 20 23.08 -14.60 -33.40
CA ALA A 20 22.48 -14.62 -34.72
C ALA A 20 21.41 -13.52 -34.85
N ASP A 21 21.80 -12.45 -35.53
CA ASP A 21 20.98 -11.41 -36.14
C ASP A 21 20.22 -12.00 -37.35
N LEU A 22 18.93 -11.69 -37.49
CA LEU A 22 18.10 -12.13 -38.62
C LEU A 22 17.45 -10.91 -39.27
N SER A 23 18.14 -10.33 -40.24
CA SER A 23 17.62 -9.36 -41.19
C SER A 23 17.36 -10.05 -42.53
N LEU A 24 16.11 -10.02 -43.01
CA LEU A 24 15.74 -10.36 -44.38
C LEU A 24 14.63 -9.38 -44.84
N GLY A 25 14.97 -8.56 -45.83
CA GLY A 25 14.06 -7.67 -46.53
C GLY A 25 13.49 -8.28 -47.82
N SER A 26 12.51 -7.56 -48.39
CA SER A 26 11.80 -7.73 -49.68
C SER A 26 11.07 -9.07 -49.88
N ASP A 27 9.87 -9.15 -50.43
CA ASP A 27 9.28 -8.42 -51.55
C ASP A 27 7.79 -8.85 -51.59
N ASN A 28 6.82 -7.96 -51.83
CA ASN A 28 5.46 -8.39 -52.11
C ASN A 28 4.79 -7.48 -53.14
N THR A 29 4.90 -7.93 -54.39
CA THR A 29 4.22 -7.41 -55.58
C THR A 29 2.70 -7.56 -55.44
N HIS A 30 1.96 -6.45 -55.48
CA HIS A 30 0.50 -6.46 -55.67
C HIS A 30 0.11 -5.88 -57.06
N PRO A 31 -0.82 -6.54 -57.80
CA PRO A 31 -0.92 -6.43 -59.25
C PRO A 31 -2.01 -5.45 -59.74
N PHE A 32 -2.12 -4.27 -59.14
CA PHE A 32 -3.14 -3.27 -59.55
C PHE A 32 -2.50 -1.92 -59.89
N SER A 33 -1.74 -1.89 -60.98
CA SER A 33 -1.46 -0.65 -61.71
C SER A 33 -2.37 -0.58 -62.94
N ASN A 34 -3.29 0.39 -62.91
CA ASN A 34 -3.89 1.13 -64.04
C ASN A 34 -5.42 1.19 -63.99
N SER A 35 -5.93 2.30 -63.46
CA SER A 35 -7.04 3.03 -64.06
C SER A 35 -7.11 4.44 -63.45
N VAL A 36 -6.61 5.39 -64.23
CA VAL A 36 -6.82 6.83 -64.01
C VAL A 36 -8.30 7.12 -64.27
N LEU A 37 -9.05 7.42 -63.20
CA LEU A 37 -10.28 8.20 -63.28
C LEU A 37 -10.11 9.43 -62.41
N GLN A 38 -9.94 10.55 -63.10
CA GLN A 38 -9.77 11.87 -62.55
C GLN A 38 -11.15 12.44 -62.19
N PHE A 39 -11.52 12.41 -60.91
CA PHE A 39 -12.56 13.28 -60.36
C PHE A 39 -11.88 14.34 -59.51
N GLY A 40 -11.99 15.59 -59.95
CA GLY A 40 -11.40 16.74 -59.28
C GLY A 40 -12.09 17.05 -57.96
N GLN A 41 -11.28 17.14 -56.90
CA GLN A 41 -11.48 18.10 -55.82
C GLN A 41 -10.10 18.64 -55.44
N THR A 42 -9.92 19.94 -55.59
CA THR A 42 -8.76 20.67 -55.09
C THR A 42 -8.74 20.57 -53.57
N TYR A 43 -7.88 19.72 -53.02
CA TYR A 43 -7.59 19.70 -51.59
C TYR A 43 -6.63 20.85 -51.30
N ASP A 44 -7.13 21.93 -50.69
CA ASP A 44 -6.31 23.01 -50.15
C ASP A 44 -5.53 22.44 -48.96
N SER A 45 -4.24 22.16 -49.18
CA SER A 45 -3.33 21.58 -48.20
C SER A 45 -2.95 22.55 -47.06
N ASN A 46 -3.61 23.72 -46.96
CA ASN A 46 -3.19 24.79 -46.06
C ASN A 46 -4.15 25.11 -44.90
N ARG A 47 -5.09 24.23 -44.56
CA ARG A 47 -5.93 24.37 -43.35
C ARG A 47 -6.16 23.06 -42.61
N ILE A 48 -5.08 22.46 -42.11
CA ILE A 48 -5.20 21.64 -40.90
C ILE A 48 -4.89 22.59 -39.74
N PRO A 49 -5.87 22.95 -38.89
CA PRO A 49 -5.57 23.58 -37.62
C PRO A 49 -4.60 22.64 -36.91
N ARG A 50 -3.36 23.09 -36.68
CA ARG A 50 -2.43 22.36 -35.84
C ARG A 50 -3.14 22.19 -34.52
N GLU A 51 -3.48 20.95 -34.18
CA GLU A 51 -3.92 20.59 -32.84
C GLU A 51 -2.79 21.05 -31.92
N GLU A 52 -2.98 22.21 -31.28
CA GLU A 52 -2.05 22.71 -30.29
C GLU A 52 -1.96 21.60 -29.24
N THR A 53 -0.80 20.94 -29.21
CA THR A 53 -0.45 19.92 -28.26
C THR A 53 -0.78 20.50 -26.90
N ARG A 54 -1.90 20.06 -26.30
CA ARG A 54 -2.26 20.44 -24.94
C ARG A 54 -1.09 20.00 -24.09
N SER A 55 -0.26 20.95 -23.67
CA SER A 55 0.82 20.66 -22.74
C SER A 55 0.19 19.95 -21.56
N ASP A 56 0.63 18.72 -21.29
CA ASP A 56 0.30 17.90 -20.13
C ASP A 56 0.84 18.60 -18.87
N ASN A 57 0.31 19.78 -18.54
CA ASN A 57 0.60 20.52 -17.33
C ASN A 57 -0.11 19.84 -16.15
N ILE A 58 0.30 18.60 -15.86
CA ILE A 58 -0.07 17.90 -14.65
C ILE A 58 0.71 18.58 -13.52
N VAL A 59 0.07 19.53 -12.86
CA VAL A 59 0.60 20.10 -11.61
C VAL A 59 0.42 19.03 -10.53
N PRO A 60 1.51 18.46 -9.97
CA PRO A 60 1.36 17.49 -8.89
C PRO A 60 0.70 18.19 -7.70
N GLY A 61 -0.43 17.65 -7.23
CA GLY A 61 -1.03 18.09 -5.98
C GLY A 61 -0.08 17.90 -4.79
N SER A 62 -0.41 18.47 -3.63
CA SER A 62 0.32 18.19 -2.39
C SER A 62 0.37 16.69 -2.13
N VAL A 63 1.51 16.21 -1.60
CA VAL A 63 1.68 14.80 -1.22
C VAL A 63 0.65 14.48 -0.12
N ALA A 64 -0.19 13.48 -0.38
CA ALA A 64 -1.22 13.06 0.57
C ALA A 64 -0.60 12.46 1.83
N LYS A 65 -1.09 12.86 3.00
CA LYS A 65 -0.70 12.32 4.30
C LYS A 65 -1.48 11.03 4.56
N ILE A 66 -0.79 9.89 4.47
CA ILE A 66 -1.39 8.55 4.57
C ILE A 66 -1.01 7.93 5.92
N LYS A 67 -2.00 7.47 6.68
CA LYS A 67 -1.79 6.71 7.92
C LYS A 67 -2.29 5.27 7.79
N VAL A 68 -1.57 4.33 8.37
CA VAL A 68 -1.98 2.92 8.51
C VAL A 68 -2.11 2.60 9.98
N ILE A 69 -3.34 2.31 10.42
CA ILE A 69 -3.69 2.06 11.81
C ILE A 69 -4.01 0.59 12.01
N GLY A 70 -3.15 -0.11 12.73
CA GLY A 70 -3.37 -1.49 13.17
C GLY A 70 -4.14 -1.51 14.48
N VAL A 71 -5.34 -2.10 14.48
CA VAL A 71 -6.21 -2.17 15.67
C VAL A 71 -6.22 -3.59 16.26
N GLY A 72 -5.89 -3.70 17.55
CA GLY A 72 -5.79 -4.97 18.27
C GLY A 72 -4.59 -5.82 17.84
N GLY A 73 -4.52 -7.06 18.33
CA GLY A 73 -3.36 -7.94 18.08
C GLY A 73 -3.15 -8.29 16.61
N GLY A 74 -4.22 -8.67 15.89
CA GLY A 74 -4.13 -8.99 14.46
C GLY A 74 -3.74 -7.79 13.60
N GLY A 75 -4.32 -6.61 13.87
CA GLY A 75 -3.97 -5.37 13.17
C GLY A 75 -2.53 -4.93 13.46
N GLY A 76 -2.10 -4.98 14.71
CA GLY A 76 -0.73 -4.67 15.11
C GLY A 76 0.30 -5.61 14.45
N ASN A 77 -0.01 -6.91 14.35
CA ASN A 77 0.84 -7.87 13.65
C ASN A 77 0.94 -7.57 12.14
N ALA A 78 -0.17 -7.18 11.50
CA ALA A 78 -0.17 -6.76 10.11
C ALA A 78 0.72 -5.52 9.90
N VAL A 79 0.62 -4.52 10.78
CA VAL A 79 1.48 -3.33 10.78
C VAL A 79 2.95 -3.70 10.92
N ASN A 80 3.29 -4.55 11.89
CA ASN A 80 4.67 -5.01 12.06
C ASN A 80 5.21 -5.66 10.78
N ARG A 81 4.38 -6.44 10.08
CA ARG A 81 4.78 -7.07 8.81
C ARG A 81 4.98 -6.05 7.69
N MET A 82 4.14 -5.02 7.61
CA MET A 82 4.29 -3.94 6.62
C MET A 82 5.58 -3.16 6.85
N ILE A 83 5.90 -2.85 8.10
CA ILE A 83 7.17 -2.19 8.47
C ILE A 83 8.37 -3.08 8.10
N ALA A 84 8.33 -4.36 8.46
CA ALA A 84 9.40 -5.31 8.13
C ALA A 84 9.53 -5.60 6.63
N SER A 85 8.56 -5.18 5.82
CA SER A 85 8.59 -5.28 4.35
C SER A 85 8.93 -3.95 3.68
N ASP A 86 9.42 -2.97 4.46
CA ASP A 86 9.88 -1.65 4.01
C ASP A 86 8.84 -0.85 3.22
N VAL A 87 7.57 -0.96 3.58
CA VAL A 87 6.50 -0.12 3.00
C VAL A 87 6.75 1.35 3.37
N SER A 88 7.00 2.19 2.36
CA SER A 88 7.33 3.61 2.51
C SER A 88 6.16 4.54 2.18
N GLY A 89 6.25 5.80 2.62
CA GLY A 89 5.28 6.85 2.27
C GLY A 89 3.99 6.81 3.08
N VAL A 90 3.96 6.03 4.17
CA VAL A 90 2.84 5.96 5.11
C VAL A 90 3.35 6.05 6.54
N GLU A 91 2.51 6.58 7.44
CA GLU A 91 2.79 6.61 8.87
C GLU A 91 2.09 5.44 9.56
N PHE A 92 2.84 4.65 10.34
CA PHE A 92 2.32 3.47 11.00
C PHE A 92 1.93 3.73 12.45
N TRP A 93 0.71 3.34 12.78
CA TRP A 93 0.14 3.39 14.12
C TRP A 93 -0.29 2.00 14.58
N SER A 94 0.00 1.66 15.83
CA SER A 94 -0.57 0.49 16.50
C SER A 94 -1.45 0.93 17.66
N ILE A 95 -2.71 0.50 17.64
CA ILE A 95 -3.71 0.84 18.64
C ILE A 95 -4.20 -0.45 19.32
N ASN A 96 -4.09 -0.52 20.64
CA ASN A 96 -4.52 -1.72 21.37
C ASN A 96 -4.97 -1.38 22.80
N THR A 97 -5.76 -2.27 23.40
CA THR A 97 -6.09 -2.23 24.83
C THR A 97 -5.07 -2.98 25.70
N ASP A 98 -4.28 -3.86 25.07
CA ASP A 98 -3.24 -4.66 25.73
C ASP A 98 -1.90 -3.92 25.66
N ALA A 99 -1.36 -3.57 26.83
CA ALA A 99 -0.10 -2.84 26.96
C ALA A 99 1.11 -3.70 26.57
N GLN A 100 1.06 -5.01 26.81
CA GLN A 100 2.16 -5.92 26.46
C GLN A 100 2.27 -6.05 24.94
N ALA A 101 1.14 -6.16 24.25
CA ALA A 101 1.10 -6.19 22.80
C ALA A 101 1.66 -4.89 22.19
N LEU A 102 1.35 -3.71 22.78
CA LEU A 102 1.89 -2.43 22.32
C LEU A 102 3.39 -2.27 22.59
N ALA A 103 3.88 -2.77 23.72
CA ALA A 103 5.29 -2.75 24.05
C ALA A 103 6.14 -3.53 23.01
N GLN A 104 5.56 -4.57 22.41
CA GLN A 104 6.19 -5.40 21.37
C GLN A 104 5.96 -4.89 19.94
N SER A 105 5.16 -3.84 19.75
CA SER A 105 4.89 -3.30 18.41
C SER A 105 6.11 -2.61 17.82
N ALA A 106 6.35 -2.84 16.52
CA ALA A 106 7.36 -2.16 15.74
C ALA A 106 6.89 -0.79 15.23
N ALA A 107 5.60 -0.46 15.38
CA ALA A 107 5.05 0.82 14.96
C ALA A 107 5.70 1.98 15.75
N PRO A 108 6.17 3.04 15.08
CA PRO A 108 6.73 4.20 15.76
C PRO A 108 5.70 4.86 16.67
N GLN A 109 4.45 4.98 16.19
CA GLN A 109 3.34 5.56 16.93
C GLN A 109 2.47 4.47 17.55
N ARG A 110 2.16 4.62 18.83
CA ARG A 110 1.45 3.62 19.64
C ARG A 110 0.43 4.31 20.52
N LEU A 111 -0.80 3.78 20.56
CA LEU A 111 -1.88 4.30 21.39
C LEU A 111 -2.50 3.16 22.20
N GLN A 112 -2.49 3.32 23.52
CA GLN A 112 -3.15 2.40 24.44
C GLN A 112 -4.54 2.90 24.78
N MET A 113 -5.58 2.20 24.30
CA MET A 113 -6.98 2.56 24.54
C MET A 113 -7.52 1.98 25.84
N GLY A 114 -8.51 2.66 26.42
CA GLY A 114 -9.29 2.15 27.53
C GLY A 114 -8.42 1.85 28.75
N GLN A 115 -7.48 2.73 29.07
CA GLN A 115 -6.57 2.55 30.20
C GLN A 115 -7.33 2.43 31.52
N LYS A 116 -8.42 3.18 31.69
CA LYS A 116 -9.23 3.14 32.92
C LYS A 116 -10.06 1.86 32.96
N LEU A 117 -10.64 1.46 31.82
CA LEU A 117 -11.49 0.27 31.72
C LEU A 117 -10.72 -1.05 31.83
N THR A 118 -9.62 -1.19 31.10
CA THR A 118 -8.89 -2.46 30.93
C THR A 118 -7.64 -2.57 31.80
N ARG A 119 -7.12 -1.43 32.27
CA ARG A 119 -5.82 -1.33 32.99
C ARG A 119 -4.66 -1.95 32.20
N GLY A 120 -4.74 -1.93 30.87
CA GLY A 120 -3.72 -2.49 29.98
C GLY A 120 -3.72 -4.01 29.84
N LEU A 121 -4.73 -4.70 30.36
CA LEU A 121 -4.83 -6.17 30.30
C LEU A 121 -5.54 -6.69 29.05
N GLY A 122 -6.02 -5.79 28.18
CA GLY A 122 -6.74 -6.15 26.96
C GLY A 122 -8.25 -6.35 27.14
N ALA A 123 -8.94 -6.59 26.02
CA ALA A 123 -10.39 -6.75 25.95
C ALA A 123 -10.88 -8.20 26.21
N GLY A 124 -9.97 -9.16 26.44
CA GLY A 124 -10.32 -10.54 26.78
C GLY A 124 -11.20 -11.26 25.73
N GLY A 125 -11.08 -10.91 24.46
CA GLY A 125 -11.91 -11.48 23.39
C GLY A 125 -13.34 -10.90 23.30
N ASN A 126 -13.72 -9.98 24.18
CA ASN A 126 -15.06 -9.39 24.18
C ASN A 126 -15.11 -8.08 23.35
N PRO A 127 -15.86 -8.04 22.22
CA PRO A 127 -15.95 -6.85 21.39
C PRO A 127 -16.54 -5.63 22.11
N ALA A 128 -17.49 -5.83 23.04
CA ALA A 128 -18.10 -4.73 23.77
C ALA A 128 -17.09 -3.99 24.67
N ILE A 129 -16.07 -4.69 25.18
CA ILE A 129 -14.97 -4.06 25.93
C ILE A 129 -14.07 -3.26 24.98
N GLY A 130 -13.75 -3.83 23.81
CA GLY A 130 -12.96 -3.13 22.78
C GLY A 130 -13.63 -1.84 22.31
N GLN A 131 -14.94 -1.89 22.09
CA GLN A 131 -15.74 -0.72 21.71
C GLN A 131 -15.70 0.36 22.80
N LYS A 132 -16.06 0.02 24.04
CA LYS A 132 -16.04 0.97 25.16
C LYS A 132 -14.65 1.57 25.41
N ALA A 133 -13.60 0.78 25.23
CA ALA A 133 -12.23 1.25 25.35
C ALA A 133 -11.88 2.29 24.27
N ALA A 134 -12.35 2.09 23.04
CA ALA A 134 -12.16 3.06 21.96
C ALA A 134 -13.00 4.32 22.16
N GLU A 135 -14.25 4.18 22.65
CA GLU A 135 -15.09 5.32 23.02
C GLU A 135 -14.48 6.15 24.17
N GLU A 136 -13.91 5.49 25.19
CA GLU A 136 -13.18 6.16 26.28
C GLU A 136 -12.00 6.99 25.76
N SER A 137 -11.27 6.46 24.77
CA SER A 137 -10.08 7.09 24.18
C SER A 137 -10.38 7.82 22.86
N ARG A 138 -11.63 8.26 22.63
CA ARG A 138 -12.02 8.88 21.35
C ARG A 138 -11.20 10.13 21.02
N GLU A 139 -10.91 10.96 22.01
CA GLU A 139 -10.10 12.17 21.85
C GLU A 139 -8.65 11.84 21.45
N GLU A 140 -8.06 10.82 22.07
CA GLU A 140 -6.71 10.35 21.73
C GLU A 140 -6.67 9.76 20.32
N ILE A 141 -7.72 9.05 19.90
CA ILE A 141 -7.87 8.52 18.53
C ILE A 141 -7.99 9.68 17.52
N ALA A 142 -8.75 10.72 17.86
CA ALA A 142 -8.86 11.90 17.00
C ALA A 142 -7.51 12.60 16.83
N GLN A 143 -6.73 12.77 17.91
CA GLN A 143 -5.38 13.30 17.86
C GLN A 143 -4.45 12.44 16.98
N ALA A 144 -4.54 11.11 17.08
CA ALA A 144 -3.79 10.20 16.21
C ALA A 144 -4.15 10.36 14.73
N LEU A 145 -5.37 10.81 14.43
CA LEU A 145 -5.90 11.00 13.07
C LEU A 145 -5.77 12.45 12.56
N GLU A 146 -5.27 13.39 13.35
CA GLU A 146 -5.03 14.76 12.91
C GLU A 146 -4.17 14.79 11.65
N ASP A 147 -4.41 15.78 10.78
CA ASP A 147 -3.64 15.99 9.57
C ASP A 147 -3.55 14.75 8.66
N THR A 148 -4.66 14.01 8.49
CA THR A 148 -4.68 12.78 7.67
C THR A 148 -5.63 12.92 6.49
N ASP A 149 -5.12 12.71 5.27
CA ASP A 149 -5.94 12.71 4.05
C ASP A 149 -6.56 11.33 3.80
N LEU A 150 -5.80 10.26 4.07
CA LEU A 150 -6.20 8.87 3.85
C LEU A 150 -5.75 7.99 5.01
N VAL A 151 -6.68 7.21 5.56
CA VAL A 151 -6.38 6.22 6.59
C VAL A 151 -6.76 4.82 6.14
N PHE A 152 -5.83 3.88 6.34
CA PHE A 152 -6.07 2.46 6.25
C PHE A 152 -6.19 1.88 7.65
N ILE A 153 -7.35 1.32 7.97
CA ILE A 153 -7.61 0.68 9.26
C ILE A 153 -7.53 -0.83 9.04
N THR A 154 -6.55 -1.47 9.66
CA THR A 154 -6.35 -2.91 9.58
C THR A 154 -6.63 -3.58 10.92
N ALA A 155 -7.43 -4.66 10.88
CA ALA A 155 -7.79 -5.41 12.06
C ALA A 155 -8.09 -6.87 11.71
N GLY A 156 -7.80 -7.77 12.65
CA GLY A 156 -8.34 -9.13 12.64
C GLY A 156 -9.68 -9.16 13.36
N MET A 157 -10.75 -9.54 12.65
CA MET A 157 -12.09 -9.69 13.24
C MET A 157 -12.16 -10.98 14.06
N GLY A 158 -13.14 -11.06 14.97
CA GLY A 158 -13.39 -12.21 15.85
C GLY A 158 -12.79 -12.10 17.25
N GLY A 159 -11.76 -11.25 17.43
CA GLY A 159 -11.24 -10.91 18.75
C GLY A 159 -12.05 -9.81 19.47
N GLY A 160 -11.57 -9.37 20.64
CA GLY A 160 -12.23 -8.28 21.40
C GLY A 160 -11.86 -6.90 20.88
N THR A 161 -10.58 -6.53 20.96
CA THR A 161 -10.11 -5.19 20.61
C THR A 161 -10.32 -4.85 19.15
N GLY A 162 -9.86 -5.69 18.22
CA GLY A 162 -10.00 -5.44 16.78
C GLY A 162 -11.46 -5.27 16.36
N THR A 163 -12.32 -6.22 16.72
CA THR A 163 -13.74 -6.20 16.36
C THR A 163 -14.49 -5.01 16.97
N GLY A 164 -14.23 -4.68 18.23
CA GLY A 164 -14.94 -3.61 18.93
C GLY A 164 -14.43 -2.21 18.63
N ALA A 165 -13.12 -2.04 18.54
CA ALA A 165 -12.49 -0.72 18.41
C ALA A 165 -12.36 -0.26 16.95
N ALA A 166 -12.14 -1.17 15.98
CA ALA A 166 -11.92 -0.76 14.60
C ALA A 166 -13.09 0.05 13.99
N PRO A 167 -14.37 -0.27 14.27
CA PRO A 167 -15.49 0.57 13.84
C PRO A 167 -15.45 1.99 14.41
N ILE A 168 -15.08 2.13 15.69
CA ILE A 168 -14.98 3.44 16.37
C ILE A 168 -13.83 4.27 15.76
N VAL A 169 -12.66 3.65 15.52
CA VAL A 169 -11.54 4.33 14.84
C VAL A 169 -11.96 4.79 13.44
N ALA A 170 -12.72 3.96 12.71
CA ALA A 170 -13.22 4.32 11.37
C ALA A 170 -14.25 5.44 11.40
N GLU A 171 -15.11 5.47 12.41
CA GLU A 171 -16.07 6.54 12.63
C GLU A 171 -15.36 7.87 12.89
N VAL A 172 -14.41 7.89 13.83
CA VAL A 172 -13.61 9.10 14.14
C VAL A 172 -12.86 9.58 12.91
N ALA A 173 -12.23 8.69 12.14
CA ALA A 173 -11.53 9.07 10.91
C ALA A 173 -12.43 9.74 9.87
N LYS A 174 -13.66 9.23 9.70
CA LYS A 174 -14.66 9.84 8.81
C LYS A 174 -15.11 11.20 9.30
N GLU A 175 -15.33 11.36 10.61
CA GLU A 175 -15.68 12.66 11.22
C GLU A 175 -14.57 13.71 11.04
N MET A 176 -13.31 13.27 11.07
CA MET A 176 -12.14 14.11 10.81
C MET A 176 -11.94 14.45 9.33
N GLY A 177 -12.77 13.91 8.42
CA GLY A 177 -12.71 14.19 6.99
C GLY A 177 -11.70 13.35 6.20
N ALA A 178 -11.07 12.35 6.83
CA ALA A 178 -10.12 11.47 6.16
C ALA A 178 -10.84 10.44 5.27
N LEU A 179 -10.31 10.20 4.07
CA LEU A 179 -10.74 9.05 3.26
C LEU A 179 -10.41 7.77 4.05
N THR A 180 -11.43 6.99 4.39
CA THR A 180 -11.30 5.90 5.37
C THR A 180 -11.51 4.55 4.70
N VAL A 181 -10.48 3.71 4.70
CA VAL A 181 -10.50 2.36 4.11
C VAL A 181 -10.26 1.31 5.19
N GLY A 182 -11.19 0.34 5.32
CA GLY A 182 -11.04 -0.80 6.21
C GLY A 182 -10.50 -2.03 5.49
N VAL A 183 -9.38 -2.58 5.96
CA VAL A 183 -8.79 -3.83 5.45
C VAL A 183 -8.77 -4.86 6.58
N VAL A 184 -9.79 -5.72 6.61
CA VAL A 184 -10.01 -6.65 7.72
C VAL A 184 -10.02 -8.11 7.27
N THR A 185 -9.56 -9.00 8.14
CA THR A 185 -9.66 -10.45 7.93
C THR A 185 -10.83 -11.03 8.73
N ARG A 186 -11.49 -12.04 8.18
CA ARG A 186 -12.51 -12.82 8.88
C ARG A 186 -11.90 -14.14 9.39
N PRO A 187 -12.27 -14.59 10.60
CA PRO A 187 -11.85 -15.90 11.12
C PRO A 187 -12.54 -17.05 10.39
#